data_AF-A0A0Q9XQ36-F1
#
_entry.id   AF-A0A0Q9XQ36-F1
#
_cell.length_a   1.000
_cell.length_b   1.000
_cell.length_c   1.000
_cell.angle_alpha   90.00
_cell.angle_beta   90.00
_cell.angle_gamma   90.00
#
_symmetry.space_group_name_H-M   'P 1'
#
loop_
_entity.id
_entity.type
_entity.pdbx_description
1 polymer ?
#
loop_
_entity_poly.entity_id
_entity_poly.type
_entity_poly.pdbx_seq_one_letter_code
_entity_poly.pdbx_strand_id
1 'polypeptide(L)'
;MTRKWSNKETKLLLRLYLKYKRDFRERHKKRAEIWQHVVREFEQHGFKANYIMLDRKFRNMSRTYFNIKRQKKDDDPNWEYFSAMDEIYSGTLPEPRNITITYEEPPEEEESQQLFEIKTEPEVSSSEILLDEPNFEELVSSRIKVEQPDIDMESRRLLQALEAERVEELRAIRATLEESNEIQRQRNTLLQERNELMRRYLGNNIKCTNPHLYNLVN
;
A
#
# COMPACT_ATOMS: atom_id res chain seq x y z
N MET A 1 -6.47 -16.66 18.30
CA MET A 1 -5.57 -16.40 19.47
C MET A 1 -4.36 -15.61 19.00
N THR A 2 -4.08 -14.45 19.60
CA THR A 2 -2.89 -13.63 19.30
C THR A 2 -1.66 -14.23 19.97
N ARG A 3 -0.62 -14.57 19.18
CA ARG A 3 0.69 -14.97 19.72
C ARG A 3 1.23 -13.86 20.63
N LYS A 4 1.56 -14.20 21.87
CA LYS A 4 2.26 -13.29 22.79
C LYS A 4 3.75 -13.28 22.42
N TRP A 5 4.31 -12.09 22.28
CA TRP A 5 5.74 -11.89 22.02
C TRP A 5 6.47 -11.71 23.35
N SER A 6 7.54 -12.47 23.55
CA SER A 6 8.44 -12.28 24.68
C SER A 6 9.27 -11.01 24.51
N ASN A 7 9.71 -10.42 25.62
CA ASN A 7 10.63 -9.29 25.60
C ASN A 7 11.97 -9.66 24.92
N LYS A 8 12.44 -10.89 25.10
CA LYS A 8 13.67 -11.40 24.45
C LYS A 8 13.50 -11.47 22.93
N GLU A 9 12.38 -12.03 22.47
CA GLU A 9 12.03 -12.09 21.03
C GLU A 9 11.93 -10.70 20.42
N THR A 10 11.27 -9.77 21.12
CA THR A 10 11.06 -8.41 20.63
C THR A 10 12.39 -7.65 20.54
N LYS A 11 13.25 -7.74 21.57
CA LYS A 11 14.60 -7.13 21.54
C LYS A 11 15.46 -7.72 20.43
N LEU A 12 15.39 -9.03 20.21
CA LEU A 12 16.12 -9.69 19.12
C LEU A 12 15.65 -9.18 17.75
N LEU A 13 14.34 -9.08 17.54
CA LEU A 13 13.78 -8.55 16.29
C LEU A 13 14.31 -7.15 15.98
N LEU A 14 14.33 -6.24 16.97
CA LEU A 14 14.84 -4.88 16.76
C LEU A 14 16.32 -4.85 16.41
N ARG A 15 17.13 -5.66 17.09
CA ARG A 15 18.58 -5.77 16.82
C ARG A 15 18.85 -6.29 15.41
N LEU A 16 18.14 -7.34 15.01
CA LEU A 16 18.26 -7.87 13.64
C LEU A 16 17.79 -6.84 12.61
N TYR A 17 16.69 -6.15 12.87
CA TYR A 17 16.22 -5.10 11.97
C TYR A 17 17.25 -3.99 11.80
N LEU A 18 17.86 -3.53 12.90
CA LEU A 18 18.92 -2.52 12.86
C LEU A 18 20.13 -2.99 12.04
N LYS A 19 20.54 -4.26 12.19
CA LYS A 19 21.62 -4.88 11.41
C LYS A 19 21.33 -4.87 9.91
N TYR A 20 20.12 -5.21 9.49
CA TYR A 20 19.69 -5.26 8.09
C TYR A 20 19.11 -3.93 7.57
N LYS A 21 19.18 -2.85 8.35
CA LYS A 21 18.57 -1.54 8.03
C LYS A 21 19.02 -0.99 6.67
N ARG A 22 20.29 -1.19 6.30
CA ARG A 22 20.84 -0.75 5.02
C ARG A 22 20.22 -1.51 3.85
N ASP A 23 20.07 -2.83 3.99
CA ASP A 23 19.44 -3.66 2.97
C ASP A 23 17.97 -3.26 2.76
N PHE A 24 17.26 -2.89 3.83
CA PHE A 24 15.88 -2.37 3.71
C PHE A 24 15.78 -1.03 2.97
N ARG A 25 16.86 -0.25 2.91
CA ARG A 25 16.92 1.02 2.17
C ARG A 25 17.30 0.83 0.70
N GLU A 26 18.01 -0.25 0.39
CA GLU A 26 18.45 -0.58 -0.95
C GLU A 26 17.24 -0.98 -1.83
N ARG A 27 17.01 -0.20 -2.91
CA ARG A 27 15.83 -0.37 -3.79
C ARG A 27 15.90 -1.64 -4.67
N HIS A 28 17.05 -2.30 -4.74
CA HIS A 28 17.29 -3.45 -5.64
C HIS A 28 16.97 -4.81 -4.99
N LYS A 29 16.88 -4.90 -3.67
CA LYS A 29 16.51 -6.15 -2.96
C LYS A 29 15.01 -6.18 -2.69
N LYS A 30 14.37 -7.34 -2.89
CA LYS A 30 12.96 -7.47 -2.51
C LYS A 30 12.85 -7.45 -0.99
N ARG A 31 11.95 -6.61 -0.48
CA ARG A 31 11.70 -6.48 0.96
C ARG A 31 11.40 -7.84 1.63
N ALA A 32 10.73 -8.73 0.91
CA ALA A 32 10.42 -10.09 1.38
C ALA A 32 11.68 -10.94 1.61
N GLU A 33 12.67 -10.86 0.73
CA GLU A 33 13.93 -11.61 0.84
C GLU A 33 14.72 -11.17 2.08
N ILE A 34 14.78 -9.87 2.33
CA ILE A 34 15.45 -9.33 3.54
C ILE A 34 14.76 -9.87 4.79
N TRP A 35 13.42 -9.86 4.83
CA TRP A 35 12.69 -10.44 5.94
C TRP A 35 12.92 -11.95 6.09
N GLN A 36 13.10 -12.70 5.00
CA GLN A 36 13.48 -14.12 5.07
C GLN A 36 14.89 -14.31 5.66
N HIS A 37 15.84 -13.43 5.36
CA HIS A 37 17.14 -13.42 6.04
C HIS A 37 16.99 -13.18 7.55
N VAL A 38 16.18 -12.19 7.93
CA VAL A 38 15.87 -11.91 9.34
C VAL A 38 15.26 -13.13 10.02
N VAL A 39 14.31 -13.84 9.38
CA VAL A 39 13.73 -15.07 9.93
C VAL A 39 14.78 -16.13 10.17
N ARG A 40 15.68 -16.39 9.21
CA ARG A 40 16.74 -17.39 9.36
C ARG A 40 17.63 -17.10 10.56
N GLU A 41 18.07 -15.85 10.74
CA GLU A 41 18.86 -15.47 11.92
C GLU A 41 18.02 -15.53 13.21
N PHE A 42 16.73 -15.21 13.15
CA PHE A 42 15.82 -15.28 14.29
C PHE A 42 15.62 -16.73 14.78
N GLU A 43 15.52 -17.68 13.85
CA GLU A 43 15.41 -19.11 14.13
C GLU A 43 16.70 -19.70 14.70
N GLN A 44 17.87 -19.24 14.25
CA GLN A 44 19.17 -19.62 14.83
C GLN A 44 19.27 -19.30 16.32
N HIS A 45 18.57 -18.27 16.79
CA HIS A 45 18.50 -17.90 18.21
C HIS A 45 17.44 -18.70 18.99
N GLY A 46 16.85 -19.72 18.37
CA GLY A 46 15.90 -20.64 19.01
C GLY A 46 14.43 -20.20 18.95
N PHE A 47 14.11 -19.13 18.21
CA PHE A 47 12.74 -18.63 18.11
C PHE A 47 12.13 -18.92 16.75
N LYS A 48 11.06 -19.71 16.71
CA LYS A 48 10.32 -20.01 15.47
C LYS A 48 9.39 -18.85 15.11
N ALA A 49 9.54 -18.26 13.93
CA ALA A 49 8.67 -17.20 13.45
C ALA A 49 8.65 -17.12 11.92
N ASN A 50 7.51 -16.70 11.35
CA ASN A 50 7.39 -16.43 9.92
C ASN A 50 7.72 -14.95 9.64
N TYR A 51 8.22 -14.63 8.44
CA TYR A 51 8.54 -13.28 7.98
C TYR A 51 7.32 -12.35 8.08
N ILE A 52 6.12 -12.87 7.80
CA ILE A 52 4.85 -12.13 7.93
C ILE A 52 4.60 -11.72 9.39
N MET A 53 4.92 -12.61 10.34
CA MET A 53 4.75 -12.34 11.77
C MET A 53 5.73 -11.27 12.26
N LEU A 54 6.99 -11.35 11.83
CA LEU A 54 8.03 -10.38 12.19
C LEU A 54 7.72 -9.01 11.59
N ASP A 55 7.34 -8.93 10.31
CA ASP A 55 6.95 -7.66 9.66
C ASP A 55 5.73 -7.05 10.35
N ARG A 56 4.69 -7.84 10.63
CA ARG A 56 3.50 -7.35 11.35
C ARG A 56 3.85 -6.84 12.75
N LYS A 57 4.66 -7.58 13.50
CA LYS A 57 5.12 -7.17 14.83
C LYS A 57 5.91 -5.87 14.76
N PHE A 58 6.84 -5.76 13.82
CA PHE A 58 7.65 -4.56 13.62
C PHE A 58 6.78 -3.35 13.25
N ARG A 59 5.87 -3.47 12.28
CA ARG A 59 4.94 -2.39 11.90
C ARG A 59 4.09 -1.90 13.07
N ASN A 60 3.57 -2.82 13.91
CA ASN A 60 2.81 -2.46 15.11
C ASN A 60 3.67 -1.66 16.11
N MET A 61 4.93 -2.06 16.28
CA MET A 61 5.88 -1.32 17.10
C MET A 61 6.17 0.06 16.50
N SER A 62 6.35 0.17 15.19
CA SER A 62 6.56 1.45 14.50
C SER A 62 5.40 2.40 14.75
N ARG A 63 4.16 1.92 14.65
CA ARG A 63 2.98 2.72 14.97
C ARG A 63 3.01 3.23 16.42
N THR A 64 3.37 2.37 17.36
CA THR A 64 3.47 2.74 18.79
C THR A 64 4.55 3.81 19.00
N TYR A 65 5.73 3.60 18.39
CA TYR A 65 6.83 4.56 18.39
C TYR A 65 6.40 5.94 17.87
N PHE A 66 5.80 6.01 16.68
CA PHE A 66 5.37 7.28 16.10
C PHE A 66 4.26 7.96 16.90
N ASN A 67 3.33 7.19 17.47
CA ASN A 67 2.30 7.74 18.36
C ASN A 67 2.93 8.38 19.61
N ILE A 68 3.89 7.69 20.24
CA ILE A 68 4.61 8.21 21.41
C ILE A 68 5.41 9.46 21.03
N LYS A 69 6.18 9.41 19.93
CA LYS A 69 7.00 10.54 19.44
C LYS A 69 6.17 11.76 19.04
N ARG A 70 4.92 11.58 18.61
CA ARG A 70 3.97 12.67 18.32
C ARG A 70 3.37 13.28 19.57
N GLN A 71 3.11 12.48 20.61
CA GLN A 71 2.42 12.91 21.83
C GLN A 71 3.34 13.54 22.87
N LYS A 72 4.61 13.13 22.95
CA LYS A 72 5.56 13.63 23.95
C LYS A 72 6.60 14.54 23.31
N LYS A 73 6.57 15.84 23.63
CA LYS A 73 7.62 16.81 23.29
C LYS A 73 8.70 16.96 24.38
N ASP A 74 8.35 16.72 25.65
CA ASP A 74 9.23 17.07 26.78
C ASP A 74 9.48 15.96 27.82
N ASP A 75 8.83 14.79 27.70
CA ASP A 75 8.99 13.68 28.67
C ASP A 75 9.68 12.47 28.06
N ASP A 76 10.58 11.86 28.83
CA ASP A 76 11.13 10.54 28.53
C ASP A 76 9.98 9.51 28.37
N PRO A 77 9.87 8.86 27.21
CA PRO A 77 8.85 7.85 26.99
C PRO A 77 9.19 6.57 27.75
N ASN A 78 8.34 6.19 28.70
CA ASN A 78 8.45 4.97 29.53
C ASN A 78 8.23 3.65 28.74
N TRP A 79 8.52 3.64 27.44
CA TRP A 79 8.38 2.45 26.61
C TRP A 79 9.75 1.80 26.42
N GLU A 80 9.90 0.57 26.93
CA GLU A 80 11.19 -0.15 26.99
C GLU A 80 11.87 -0.36 25.62
N TYR A 81 11.12 -0.22 24.52
CA TYR A 81 11.63 -0.35 23.15
C TYR A 81 11.83 1.00 22.46
N PHE A 82 11.53 2.12 23.12
CA PHE A 82 11.59 3.44 22.50
C PHE A 82 13.00 3.77 22.05
N SER A 83 14.00 3.61 22.90
CA SER A 83 15.41 3.90 22.56
C SER A 83 15.89 3.08 21.35
N ALA A 84 15.61 1.77 21.33
CA ALA A 84 15.98 0.92 20.20
C ALA A 84 15.25 1.29 18.90
N MET A 85 13.97 1.70 18.99
CA MET A 85 13.23 2.20 17.83
C MET A 85 13.71 3.57 17.37
N ASP A 86 14.05 4.45 18.30
CA ASP A 86 14.57 5.78 17.99
C ASP A 86 15.91 5.65 17.26
N GLU A 87 16.80 4.74 17.68
CA GLU A 87 18.03 4.41 16.95
C GLU A 87 17.76 3.90 15.51
N ILE A 88 16.74 3.07 15.34
CA ILE A 88 16.33 2.59 14.02
C ILE A 88 15.87 3.75 13.13
N TYR A 89 15.24 4.80 13.66
CA TYR A 89 14.71 5.92 12.88
C TYR A 89 15.61 7.16 12.84
N SER A 90 16.51 7.37 13.81
CA SER A 90 17.33 8.59 13.98
C SER A 90 18.31 8.83 12.84
N GLY A 91 18.66 7.79 12.07
CA GLY A 91 19.49 7.89 10.86
C GLY A 91 18.75 7.84 9.52
N THR A 92 17.41 7.88 9.51
CA THR A 92 16.59 7.62 8.29
C THR A 92 15.61 8.74 7.93
N LEU A 93 15.34 9.73 8.80
CA LEU A 93 14.40 10.80 8.45
C LEU A 93 14.98 11.77 7.40
N PRO A 94 14.39 11.89 6.19
CA PRO A 94 13.95 13.22 5.79
C PRO A 94 12.83 13.63 6.75
N GLU A 95 12.81 14.90 7.15
CA GLU A 95 11.72 15.49 7.94
C GLU A 95 10.33 15.05 7.43
N PRO A 96 9.32 15.00 8.31
CA PRO A 96 7.96 14.66 7.91
C PRO A 96 7.49 15.63 6.83
N ARG A 97 7.56 15.20 5.56
CA ARG A 97 6.69 15.74 4.52
C ARG A 97 5.28 15.39 4.99
N ASN A 98 4.61 16.38 5.55
CA ASN A 98 3.17 16.38 5.69
C ASN A 98 2.63 16.08 4.30
N ILE A 99 2.16 14.85 4.06
CA ILE A 99 1.25 14.59 2.96
C ILE A 99 -0.07 15.22 3.42
N THR A 100 -0.14 16.54 3.29
CA THR A 100 -1.40 17.23 3.19
C THR A 100 -2.03 16.66 1.93
N ILE A 101 -3.02 15.79 2.11
CA ILE A 101 -4.03 15.59 1.06
C ILE A 101 -4.77 16.92 1.02
N THR A 102 -4.22 17.86 0.26
CA THR A 102 -4.97 19.01 -0.21
C THR A 102 -5.99 18.40 -1.15
N TYR A 103 -7.25 18.40 -0.74
CA TYR A 103 -8.34 18.29 -1.69
C TYR A 103 -8.23 19.54 -2.58
N GLU A 104 -7.49 19.42 -3.67
CA GLU A 104 -7.74 20.30 -4.80
C GLU A 104 -9.05 19.84 -5.42
N GLU A 105 -10.02 20.72 -5.27
CA GLU A 105 -11.29 20.72 -5.94
C GLU A 105 -11.08 20.44 -7.44
N PRO A 106 -11.86 19.54 -8.06
CA PRO A 106 -11.67 19.19 -9.46
C PRO A 106 -11.82 20.46 -10.32
N PRO A 107 -10.81 20.83 -11.12
CA PRO A 107 -11.04 21.79 -12.19
C PRO A 107 -11.95 21.13 -13.22
N GLU A 108 -13.02 21.85 -13.55
CA GLU A 108 -13.95 21.55 -14.62
C GLU A 108 -13.20 21.13 -15.90
N GLU A 109 -13.64 20.04 -16.50
CA GLU A 109 -13.10 19.52 -17.75
C GLU A 109 -13.41 20.49 -18.90
N GLU A 110 -12.47 21.38 -19.23
CA GLU A 110 -12.37 21.91 -20.58
C GLU A 110 -11.51 20.96 -21.43
N GLU A 111 -12.13 20.46 -22.50
CA GLU A 111 -11.50 19.66 -23.54
C GLU A 111 -10.20 20.31 -24.03
N SER A 112 -9.11 19.55 -24.03
CA SER A 112 -7.94 19.88 -24.84
C SER A 112 -7.24 18.61 -25.31
N GLN A 113 -7.43 18.37 -26.61
CA GLN A 113 -6.77 17.37 -27.42
C GLN A 113 -5.25 17.59 -27.35
N GLN A 114 -4.48 16.61 -26.87
CA GLN A 114 -3.04 16.55 -27.13
C GLN A 114 -2.70 15.33 -27.97
N LEU A 115 -2.49 15.66 -29.23
CA LEU A 115 -1.95 14.90 -30.34
C LEU A 115 -0.56 14.35 -29.99
N PHE A 116 -0.37 13.03 -30.01
CA PHE A 116 0.96 12.42 -29.94
C PHE A 116 1.59 12.47 -31.35
N GLU A 117 2.49 13.42 -31.56
CA GLU A 117 3.36 13.50 -32.75
C GLU A 117 4.35 12.32 -32.77
N ILE A 118 4.21 11.47 -33.78
CA ILE A 118 5.24 10.52 -34.20
C ILE A 118 6.30 11.32 -34.95
N LYS A 119 7.49 11.47 -34.37
CA LYS A 119 8.66 12.04 -35.05
C LYS A 119 9.34 10.97 -35.90
N THR A 120 9.27 11.17 -37.21
CA THR A 120 10.07 10.49 -38.24
C THR A 120 11.38 11.26 -38.53
N GLU A 121 12.43 10.47 -38.79
CA GLU A 121 13.59 10.74 -39.67
C GLU A 121 14.73 11.66 -39.12
N PRO A 122 16.02 11.30 -39.39
CA PRO A 122 16.59 11.52 -40.73
C PRO A 122 17.43 10.36 -41.33
N GLU A 123 17.07 9.95 -42.54
CA GLU A 123 17.89 9.82 -43.77
C GLU A 123 19.42 9.96 -43.62
N VAL A 124 20.15 8.87 -43.92
CA VAL A 124 21.43 8.90 -44.66
C VAL A 124 21.55 7.65 -45.55
N SER A 125 21.27 7.84 -46.84
CA SER A 125 21.97 7.34 -48.05
C SER A 125 22.69 5.98 -48.02
N SER A 126 22.25 5.07 -48.90
CA SER A 126 23.14 4.16 -49.64
C SER A 126 22.48 3.74 -50.96
N SER A 127 23.27 3.89 -52.02
CA SER A 127 22.93 3.85 -53.45
C SER A 127 22.35 2.52 -53.98
N GLU A 128 21.29 2.66 -54.78
CA GLU A 128 21.05 2.07 -56.12
C GLU A 128 21.98 0.92 -56.58
N ILE A 129 21.48 -0.33 -56.57
CA ILE A 129 21.75 -1.36 -57.61
C ILE A 129 20.48 -2.19 -57.82
N LEU A 130 20.03 -2.21 -59.07
CA LEU A 130 18.86 -2.89 -59.64
C LEU A 130 19.32 -4.23 -60.24
N LEU A 131 18.70 -5.36 -59.88
CA LEU A 131 18.67 -6.60 -60.69
C LEU A 131 17.51 -7.52 -60.23
N ASP A 132 16.75 -8.02 -61.21
CA ASP A 132 15.53 -8.84 -61.10
C ASP A 132 15.73 -10.20 -60.38
N GLU A 133 14.80 -10.56 -59.48
CA GLU A 133 14.55 -11.95 -59.07
C GLU A 133 13.04 -12.18 -58.81
N PRO A 134 12.50 -13.37 -59.12
CA PRO A 134 11.07 -13.61 -59.19
C PRO A 134 10.48 -13.89 -57.81
N ASN A 135 9.47 -13.09 -57.44
CA ASN A 135 8.28 -13.48 -56.69
C ASN A 135 8.43 -14.54 -55.57
N PHE A 136 9.29 -14.28 -54.58
CA PHE A 136 9.38 -15.07 -53.35
C PHE A 136 8.19 -14.80 -52.40
N GLU A 137 7.61 -13.61 -52.47
CA GLU A 137 6.57 -13.13 -51.55
C GLU A 137 5.21 -13.83 -51.77
N GLU A 138 4.84 -14.18 -53.01
CA GLU A 138 3.55 -14.83 -53.31
C GLU A 138 3.55 -16.32 -52.94
N LEU A 139 4.71 -16.98 -52.95
CA LEU A 139 4.88 -18.37 -52.55
C LEU A 139 4.83 -18.56 -51.02
N VAL A 140 5.37 -17.61 -50.26
CA VAL A 140 5.31 -17.61 -48.79
C VAL A 140 3.89 -17.28 -48.30
N SER A 141 3.20 -16.35 -48.97
CA SER A 141 1.83 -15.95 -48.62
C SER A 141 0.78 -17.04 -48.89
N SER A 142 1.05 -17.94 -49.84
CA SER A 142 0.16 -19.06 -50.18
C SER A 142 0.32 -20.27 -49.25
N ARG A 143 1.49 -20.45 -48.61
CA ARG A 143 1.76 -21.59 -47.72
C ARG A 143 1.29 -21.40 -46.27
N ILE A 144 1.05 -20.15 -45.85
CA ILE A 144 0.68 -19.80 -44.47
C ILE A 144 -0.85 -19.79 -44.25
N LYS A 145 -1.66 -19.79 -45.31
CA LYS A 145 -3.12 -19.60 -45.23
C LYS A 145 -3.95 -20.83 -44.83
N VAL A 146 -3.35 -22.02 -44.68
CA VAL A 146 -4.14 -23.27 -44.53
C VAL A 146 -4.39 -23.69 -43.07
N GLU A 147 -3.71 -23.11 -42.08
CA GLU A 147 -3.88 -23.54 -40.66
C GLU A 147 -4.03 -22.41 -39.61
N GLN A 148 -4.00 -21.12 -40.01
CA GLN A 148 -3.98 -20.01 -39.04
C GLN A 148 -5.33 -19.48 -38.47
N PRO A 149 -6.53 -19.66 -39.08
CA PRO A 149 -7.73 -18.99 -38.56
C PRO A 149 -8.23 -19.58 -37.23
N ASP A 150 -8.04 -20.89 -37.00
CA ASP A 150 -8.55 -21.56 -35.80
C ASP A 150 -7.68 -21.29 -34.55
N ILE A 151 -6.36 -21.13 -34.75
CA ILE A 151 -5.40 -20.84 -33.67
C ILE A 151 -5.61 -19.42 -33.09
N ASP A 152 -5.99 -18.45 -33.93
CA ASP A 152 -6.30 -17.08 -33.50
C ASP A 152 -7.62 -17.01 -32.71
N MET A 153 -8.63 -17.78 -33.11
CA MET A 153 -9.93 -17.81 -32.41
C MET A 153 -9.81 -18.44 -31.01
N GLU A 154 -9.04 -19.53 -30.89
CA GLU A 154 -8.81 -20.20 -29.61
C GLU A 154 -7.96 -19.35 -28.65
N SER A 155 -6.92 -18.67 -29.17
CA SER A 155 -6.11 -17.72 -28.41
C SER A 155 -6.94 -16.54 -27.89
N ARG A 156 -7.85 -15.99 -28.71
CA ARG A 156 -8.78 -14.92 -28.28
C ARG A 156 -9.76 -15.40 -27.22
N ARG A 157 -10.28 -16.63 -27.35
CA ARG A 157 -11.17 -17.22 -26.32
C ARG A 157 -10.44 -17.41 -24.99
N LEU A 158 -9.20 -17.88 -25.03
CA LEU A 158 -8.38 -18.04 -23.84
C LEU A 158 -8.10 -16.69 -23.16
N LEU A 159 -7.78 -15.66 -23.94
CA LEU A 159 -7.60 -14.30 -23.44
C LEU A 159 -8.88 -13.74 -22.80
N GLN A 160 -10.04 -13.93 -23.42
CA GLN A 160 -11.32 -13.52 -22.85
C GLN A 160 -11.67 -14.28 -21.56
N ALA A 161 -11.34 -15.57 -21.48
CA ALA A 161 -11.55 -16.36 -20.27
C ALA A 161 -10.66 -15.86 -19.11
N LEU A 162 -9.39 -15.57 -19.38
CA LEU A 162 -8.46 -14.99 -18.40
C LEU A 162 -8.90 -13.59 -17.96
N GLU A 163 -9.40 -12.78 -18.89
CA GLU A 163 -9.94 -11.46 -18.57
C GLU A 163 -11.20 -11.55 -17.71
N ALA A 164 -12.11 -12.49 -18.01
CA ALA A 164 -13.30 -12.73 -17.21
C ALA A 164 -12.95 -13.18 -15.78
N GLU A 165 -11.96 -14.05 -15.61
CA GLU A 165 -11.45 -14.48 -14.31
C GLU A 165 -10.86 -13.29 -13.54
N ARG A 166 -10.02 -12.47 -14.18
CA ARG A 166 -9.46 -11.26 -13.57
C ARG A 166 -10.56 -10.27 -13.14
N VAL A 167 -11.60 -10.10 -13.95
CA VAL A 167 -12.74 -9.25 -13.62
C VAL A 167 -13.52 -9.80 -12.42
N GLU A 168 -13.66 -11.12 -12.31
CA GLU A 168 -14.30 -11.76 -11.16
C GLU A 168 -13.49 -11.54 -9.87
N GLU A 169 -12.17 -11.71 -9.90
CA GLU A 169 -11.31 -11.42 -8.76
C GLU A 169 -11.42 -9.96 -8.31
N LEU A 170 -11.45 -9.03 -9.27
CA LEU A 170 -11.64 -7.60 -8.98
C LEU A 170 -13.01 -7.32 -8.35
N ARG A 171 -14.06 -8.00 -8.81
CA ARG A 171 -15.40 -7.90 -8.18
C ARG A 171 -15.40 -8.44 -6.76
N ALA A 172 -14.73 -9.57 -6.50
CA ALA A 172 -14.60 -10.11 -5.15
C ALA A 172 -13.87 -9.14 -4.22
N ILE A 173 -12.76 -8.54 -4.66
CA ILE A 173 -12.04 -7.51 -3.90
C ILE A 173 -12.96 -6.32 -3.62
N ARG A 174 -13.68 -5.82 -4.64
CA ARG A 174 -14.61 -4.71 -4.48
C ARG A 174 -15.69 -5.01 -3.43
N ALA A 175 -16.30 -6.19 -3.48
CA ALA A 175 -17.31 -6.60 -2.50
C ALA A 175 -16.76 -6.57 -1.07
N THR A 176 -15.55 -7.10 -0.84
CA THR A 176 -14.92 -7.07 0.49
C THR A 176 -14.61 -5.65 0.98
N LEU A 177 -14.24 -4.74 0.07
CA LEU A 177 -13.99 -3.34 0.40
C LEU A 177 -15.29 -2.61 0.74
N GLU A 178 -16.35 -2.86 -0.01
CA GLU A 178 -17.69 -2.31 0.26
C GLU A 178 -18.20 -2.74 1.63
N GLU A 179 -18.07 -4.03 1.99
CA GLU A 179 -18.41 -4.54 3.32
C GLU A 179 -17.57 -3.89 4.43
N SER A 180 -16.24 -3.78 4.22
CA SER A 180 -15.36 -3.10 5.19
C SER A 180 -15.75 -1.63 5.38
N ASN A 181 -16.09 -0.93 4.30
CA ASN A 181 -16.56 0.46 4.35
C ASN A 181 -17.90 0.57 5.08
N GLU A 182 -18.80 -0.40 4.89
CA GLU A 182 -20.06 -0.47 5.61
C GLU A 182 -19.86 -0.60 7.11
N ILE A 183 -18.98 -1.51 7.55
CA ILE A 183 -18.63 -1.67 8.97
C ILE A 183 -18.04 -0.36 9.53
N GLN A 184 -17.23 0.35 8.76
CA GLN A 184 -16.68 1.64 9.18
C GLN A 184 -17.77 2.70 9.33
N ARG A 185 -18.74 2.76 8.41
CA ARG A 185 -19.90 3.66 8.52
C ARG A 185 -20.69 3.37 9.78
N GLN A 186 -21.04 2.10 10.02
CA GLN A 186 -21.77 1.68 11.22
C GLN A 186 -21.02 2.04 12.51
N ARG A 187 -19.70 1.83 12.55
CA ARG A 187 -18.88 2.24 13.69
C ARG A 187 -18.93 3.75 13.92
N ASN A 188 -18.87 4.54 12.86
CA ASN A 188 -18.94 6.00 12.95
C ASN A 188 -20.31 6.45 13.47
N THR A 189 -21.40 5.83 13.01
CA THR A 189 -22.76 6.06 13.51
C THR A 189 -22.85 5.78 15.01
N LEU A 190 -22.39 4.61 15.47
CA LEU A 190 -22.41 4.26 16.90
C LEU A 190 -21.58 5.24 17.76
N LEU A 191 -20.45 5.72 17.24
CA LEU A 191 -19.65 6.74 17.92
C LEU A 191 -20.39 8.07 18.03
N GLN A 192 -21.12 8.48 16.99
CA GLN A 192 -21.95 9.68 17.02
C GLN A 192 -23.10 9.55 18.04
N GLU A 193 -23.83 8.43 18.03
CA GLU A 193 -24.91 8.15 18.98
C GLU A 193 -24.41 8.17 20.43
N ARG A 194 -23.26 7.51 20.69
CA ARG A 194 -22.62 7.54 22.00
C ARG A 194 -22.26 8.96 22.42
N ASN A 195 -21.68 9.76 21.52
CA ASN A 195 -21.31 11.14 21.80
C ASN A 195 -22.55 11.99 22.11
N GLU A 196 -23.64 11.79 21.37
CA GLU A 196 -24.89 12.49 21.62
C GLU A 196 -25.50 12.09 22.98
N LEU A 197 -25.50 10.81 23.31
CA LEU A 197 -25.96 10.33 24.61
C LEU A 197 -25.14 10.94 25.75
N MET A 198 -23.82 11.02 25.60
CA MET A 198 -22.97 11.71 26.58
C MET A 198 -23.31 13.21 26.69
N ARG A 199 -23.53 13.91 25.58
CA ARG A 199 -23.96 15.33 25.61
C ARG A 199 -25.27 15.50 26.35
N ARG A 200 -26.26 14.63 26.11
CA ARG A 200 -27.55 14.65 26.81
C ARG A 200 -27.39 14.36 28.31
N TYR A 201 -26.59 13.37 28.67
CA TYR A 201 -26.32 13.02 30.06
C TYR A 201 -25.64 14.17 30.82
N LEU A 202 -24.61 14.76 30.23
CA LEU A 202 -23.92 15.91 30.81
C LEU A 202 -24.84 17.13 30.91
N GLY A 203 -25.62 17.43 29.86
CA GLY A 203 -26.59 18.53 29.88
C GLY A 203 -27.66 18.36 30.96
N ASN A 204 -28.20 17.15 31.12
CA ASN A 204 -29.21 16.86 32.15
C ASN A 204 -28.60 16.88 33.56
N ASN A 205 -27.39 16.36 33.75
CA ASN A 205 -26.72 16.45 35.04
C ASN A 205 -26.44 17.89 35.46
N ILE A 206 -26.03 18.77 34.53
CA ILE A 206 -25.83 20.20 34.80
C ILE A 206 -27.16 20.88 35.19
N LYS A 207 -28.28 20.54 34.53
CA LYS A 207 -29.62 21.02 34.92
C LYS A 207 -29.98 20.62 36.35
N CYS A 208 -29.70 19.37 36.73
CA CYS A 208 -30.08 18.82 38.03
C CYS A 208 -29.16 19.27 39.17
N THR A 209 -27.86 19.48 38.92
CA THR A 209 -26.90 19.88 39.97
C THR A 209 -26.78 21.40 40.13
N ASN A 210 -27.02 22.20 39.09
CA ASN A 210 -26.89 23.66 39.16
C ASN A 210 -27.98 24.38 38.34
N PRO A 211 -29.24 24.45 38.84
CA PRO A 211 -30.37 25.03 38.11
C PRO A 211 -30.16 26.51 37.72
N HIS A 212 -29.37 27.26 38.50
CA HIS A 212 -29.14 28.69 38.30
C HIS A 212 -28.19 29.03 37.14
N LEU A 213 -27.35 28.09 36.70
CA LEU A 213 -26.42 28.31 35.58
C LEU A 213 -27.10 28.13 34.21
N TYR A 214 -28.33 27.63 34.17
CA TYR A 214 -29.07 27.37 32.93
C TYR A 214 -29.65 28.65 32.28
N ASN A 215 -29.66 29.77 32.99
CA ASN A 215 -30.19 31.06 32.51
C ASN A 215 -29.13 31.98 31.89
N LEU A 216 -27.86 31.54 31.79
CA LEU A 216 -26.74 32.35 31.30
C LEU A 216 -26.23 31.94 29.91
N VAL A 217 -26.86 30.95 29.26
CA VAL A 217 -26.44 30.43 27.95
C VAL A 217 -27.64 30.30 26.99
N ASN A 218 -28.50 31.32 26.98
CA ASN A 218 -29.42 31.59 25.86
C ASN A 218 -29.00 32.89 25.19
#